data_AF-A0A0G1R7X3-F1
#
_entry.id   AF-A0A0G1R7X3-F1
#
_cell.length_a   1.000
_cell.length_b   1.000
_cell.length_c   1.000
_cell.angle_alpha   90.00
_cell.angle_beta   90.00
_cell.angle_gamma   90.00
#
_symmetry.space_group_name_H-M   'P 1'
#
loop_
_entity.id
_entity.type
_entity.pdbx_description
1 polymer ?
#
loop_
_entity_poly.entity_id
_entity_poly.type
_entity_poly.pdbx_seq_one_letter_code
_entity_poly.pdbx_strand_id
1 'polypeptide(L)'
;MILTPHVLTGALIGAQTTNPLAAFVFGLVSHYLIDKIPHWDYDIKKIEEKSGGDKVITQWLKIGFDLSLPFFIMGFLAPDEQILKLSLLGAAGATLPDFLVYLSWRFPMKILTAHAKFHDKQNRSKTR
;
A
#
# COMPACT_ATOMS: atom_id res chain seq x y z
N MET A 1 4.35 -7.03 0.09
CA MET A 1 3.90 -5.90 0.88
C MET A 1 3.48 -6.30 2.28
N ILE A 2 4.11 -5.66 3.27
CA ILE A 2 3.49 -5.27 4.52
C ILE A 2 3.00 -3.83 4.27
N LEU A 3 1.76 -3.48 4.62
CA LEU A 3 1.16 -2.18 4.32
C LEU A 3 1.76 -1.06 5.16
N THR A 4 2.09 -1.33 6.43
CA THR A 4 2.65 -0.32 7.35
C THR A 4 3.87 0.42 6.77
N PRO A 5 4.93 -0.26 6.28
CA PRO A 5 6.08 0.42 5.68
C PRO A 5 5.72 1.35 4.52
N HIS A 6 4.77 0.96 3.66
CA HIS A 6 4.35 1.76 2.51
C HIS A 6 3.58 3.00 2.96
N VAL A 7 2.60 2.82 3.85
CA VAL A 7 1.78 3.91 4.39
C VAL A 7 2.65 4.91 5.16
N LEU A 8 3.50 4.44 6.08
CA LEU A 8 4.34 5.33 6.89
C LEU A 8 5.42 6.03 6.07
N THR A 9 6.05 5.34 5.11
CA THR A 9 7.05 5.98 4.24
C THR A 9 6.39 7.07 3.39
N GLY A 10 5.26 6.76 2.76
CA GLY A 10 4.49 7.75 2.00
C GLY A 10 4.05 8.93 2.87
N ALA A 11 3.57 8.66 4.09
CA ALA A 11 3.18 9.68 5.04
C ALA A 11 4.34 10.60 5.45
N LEU A 12 5.49 10.04 5.80
CA LEU A 12 6.69 10.80 6.16
C LEU A 12 7.17 11.66 5.01
N ILE A 13 7.19 11.12 3.79
CA ILE A 13 7.53 11.89 2.59
C ILE A 13 6.53 13.03 2.39
N GLY A 14 5.22 12.75 2.49
CA GLY A 14 4.16 13.74 2.38
C GLY A 14 4.32 14.89 3.38
N ALA A 15 4.58 14.57 4.65
CA ALA A 15 4.82 15.53 5.73
C ALA A 15 5.99 16.50 5.45
N GLN A 16 6.98 16.08 4.67
CA GLN A 16 8.14 16.88 4.30
C GLN A 16 7.94 17.71 3.02
N THR A 17 6.79 17.58 2.37
CA THR A 17 6.45 18.38 1.20
C THR A 17 5.66 19.64 1.59
N THR A 18 5.54 20.58 0.65
CA THR A 18 4.65 21.74 0.78
C THR A 18 3.51 21.71 -0.23
N ASN A 19 3.56 20.79 -1.20
CA ASN A 19 2.63 20.72 -2.32
C ASN A 19 1.85 19.39 -2.29
N PRO A 20 0.50 19.43 -2.27
CA PRO A 20 -0.34 18.23 -2.28
C PRO A 20 -0.05 17.22 -3.39
N LEU A 21 0.23 17.71 -4.61
CA LEU A 21 0.57 16.86 -5.74
C LEU A 21 1.94 16.22 -5.55
N ALA A 22 2.92 16.96 -5.02
CA ALA A 22 4.24 16.40 -4.71
C ALA A 22 4.15 15.33 -3.63
N ALA A 23 3.35 15.56 -2.57
CA ALA A 23 3.11 14.57 -1.52
C ALA A 23 2.62 13.25 -2.12
N PHE A 24 1.59 13.32 -2.96
CA PHE A 24 1.00 12.16 -3.61
C PHE A 24 1.98 11.45 -4.56
N VAL A 25 2.64 12.19 -5.45
CA VAL A 25 3.55 11.63 -6.46
C VAL A 25 4.77 10.99 -5.80
N PHE A 26 5.40 11.65 -4.82
CA PHE A 26 6.53 11.07 -4.11
C PHE A 26 6.14 9.89 -3.24
N GLY A 27 4.94 9.92 -2.64
CA GLY A 27 4.35 8.75 -1.98
C GLY A 27 4.22 7.56 -2.94
N LEU A 28 3.66 7.78 -4.13
CA LEU A 28 3.53 6.76 -5.18
C LEU A 28 4.88 6.19 -5.62
N VAL A 29 5.90 7.05 -5.81
CA VAL A 29 7.25 6.59 -6.15
C VAL A 29 7.86 5.78 -5.00
N SER A 30 7.63 6.18 -3.75
CA SER A 30 8.15 5.48 -2.59
C SER A 30 7.65 4.04 -2.50
N HIS A 31 6.42 3.75 -2.96
CA HIS A 31 5.87 2.39 -3.02
C HIS A 31 6.84 1.46 -3.74
N TYR A 32 7.20 1.79 -4.98
CA TYR A 32 8.07 0.95 -5.81
C TYR A 32 9.51 0.89 -5.32
N LEU A 33 9.95 1.89 -4.54
CA LEU A 33 11.28 1.87 -3.91
C LEU A 33 11.31 0.92 -2.71
N ILE A 34 10.30 1.01 -1.83
CA ILE A 34 10.16 0.15 -0.66
C ILE A 34 9.90 -1.29 -1.08
N ASP A 35 9.15 -1.50 -2.16
CA ASP A 35 8.96 -2.84 -2.70
C ASP A 35 10.27 -3.50 -3.07
N LYS A 36 11.33 -2.79 -3.49
CA LYS A 36 12.62 -3.43 -3.81
C LYS A 36 13.34 -4.04 -2.61
N ILE A 37 12.99 -3.65 -1.39
CA ILE A 37 13.58 -4.21 -0.17
C ILE A 37 12.97 -5.59 0.10
N PRO A 38 13.76 -6.64 0.38
CA PRO A 38 13.23 -7.94 0.77
C PRO A 38 12.27 -7.81 1.97
N HIS A 39 11.06 -8.31 1.82
CA HIS A 39 10.01 -8.22 2.83
C HIS A 39 9.09 -9.43 2.80
N TRP A 40 8.31 -9.62 3.87
CA TRP A 40 7.28 -10.64 3.90
C TRP A 40 6.00 -10.19 3.20
N ASP A 41 5.32 -11.16 2.59
CA ASP A 41 4.06 -10.96 1.89
C ASP A 41 2.91 -11.63 2.64
N TYR A 42 1.72 -11.03 2.55
CA TYR A 42 0.49 -11.75 2.89
C TYR A 42 0.22 -12.86 1.88
N ASP A 43 -0.57 -13.85 2.27
CA ASP A 43 -1.00 -14.91 1.36
C ASP A 43 -2.19 -14.42 0.51
N ILE A 44 -1.87 -13.54 -0.44
CA ILE A 44 -2.84 -12.84 -1.28
C ILE A 44 -3.61 -13.80 -2.19
N LYS A 45 -2.99 -14.89 -2.65
CA LYS A 45 -3.64 -15.87 -3.54
C LYS A 45 -4.84 -16.53 -2.88
N LYS A 46 -4.76 -16.87 -1.59
CA LYS A 46 -5.90 -17.42 -0.85
C LYS A 46 -7.06 -16.44 -0.74
N ILE A 47 -6.76 -15.14 -0.69
CA ILE A 47 -7.76 -14.07 -0.65
C ILE A 47 -8.43 -13.92 -2.03
N GLU A 48 -7.62 -13.87 -3.08
CA GLU A 48 -8.08 -13.74 -4.47
C GLU A 48 -8.96 -14.92 -4.89
N GLU A 49 -8.50 -16.16 -4.64
CA GLU A 49 -9.20 -17.40 -4.99
C GLU A 49 -10.33 -17.75 -4.00
N LYS A 50 -10.47 -16.98 -2.91
CA LYS A 50 -11.37 -17.27 -1.77
C LYS A 50 -11.23 -18.69 -1.23
N SER A 51 -10.05 -19.28 -1.38
CA SER A 51 -9.77 -20.66 -1.00
C SER A 51 -9.12 -20.69 0.39
N GLY A 52 -9.72 -21.39 1.35
CA GLY A 52 -9.11 -21.62 2.68
C GLY A 52 -9.96 -21.31 3.90
N GLY A 53 -11.26 -21.04 3.75
CA GLY A 53 -12.20 -20.89 4.87
C GLY A 53 -11.75 -19.84 5.89
N ASP A 54 -11.66 -20.21 7.17
CA ASP A 54 -11.26 -19.34 8.28
C ASP A 54 -9.88 -18.67 8.10
N LYS A 55 -9.01 -19.28 7.27
CA LYS A 55 -7.70 -18.69 6.96
C LYS A 55 -7.83 -17.41 6.13
N VAL A 56 -8.88 -17.26 5.31
CA VAL A 56 -9.15 -16.03 4.55
C VAL A 56 -9.53 -14.89 5.49
N ILE A 57 -10.39 -15.16 6.48
CA ILE A 57 -10.77 -14.16 7.50
C ILE A 57 -9.54 -13.71 8.28
N THR A 58 -8.69 -14.65 8.67
CA THR A 58 -7.43 -14.33 9.37
C THR A 58 -6.51 -13.42 8.54
N GLN A 59 -6.42 -13.63 7.23
CA GLN A 59 -5.62 -12.75 6.36
C GLN A 59 -6.22 -11.34 6.26
N TRP A 60 -7.55 -11.23 6.11
CA TRP A 60 -8.23 -9.93 6.13
C TRP A 60 -8.04 -9.18 7.45
N LEU A 61 -8.08 -9.88 8.58
CA LEU A 61 -7.80 -9.28 9.89
C LEU A 61 -6.36 -8.78 9.99
N LYS A 62 -5.37 -9.54 9.47
CA LYS A 62 -3.97 -9.10 9.42
C LYS A 62 -3.79 -7.85 8.56
N ILE A 63 -4.38 -7.83 7.37
CA ILE A 63 -4.36 -6.67 6.46
C ILE A 63 -5.03 -5.46 7.12
N GLY A 64 -6.21 -5.65 7.71
CA GLY A 64 -6.95 -4.59 8.38
C GLY A 64 -6.19 -4.01 9.57
N PHE A 65 -5.60 -4.87 10.41
CA PHE A 65 -4.77 -4.44 11.54
C PHE A 65 -3.55 -3.65 11.06
N ASP A 66 -2.82 -4.20 10.09
CA ASP A 66 -1.62 -3.56 9.56
C ASP A 66 -1.92 -2.24 8.82
N LEU A 67 -3.10 -2.11 8.21
CA LEU A 67 -3.53 -0.84 7.63
C LEU A 67 -3.95 0.16 8.72
N SER A 68 -4.62 -0.29 9.79
CA SER A 68 -5.15 0.61 10.84
C SER A 68 -4.07 1.30 11.67
N LEU A 69 -2.98 0.60 11.96
CA LEU A 69 -1.89 1.08 12.81
C LEU A 69 -1.24 2.38 12.29
N PRO A 70 -0.80 2.49 11.03
CA PRO A 70 -0.17 3.71 10.54
C PRO A 70 -1.12 4.91 10.48
N PHE A 71 -2.42 4.71 10.21
CA PHE A 71 -3.41 5.80 10.29
C PHE A 71 -3.62 6.29 11.72
N PHE A 72 -3.63 5.37 12.70
CA PHE A 72 -3.67 5.73 14.11
C PHE A 72 -2.45 6.55 14.52
N ILE A 73 -1.25 6.12 14.10
CA ILE A 73 0.01 6.83 14.35
C ILE A 73 -0.04 8.26 13.78
N MET A 74 -0.47 8.42 12.52
CA MET A 74 -0.58 9.74 11.89
C MET A 74 -1.57 10.65 12.63
N GLY A 75 -2.72 10.12 13.04
CA GLY A 75 -3.73 10.90 13.77
C GLY A 75 -3.26 11.39 15.14
N PHE A 76 -2.31 10.69 15.78
CA PHE A 76 -1.78 11.08 17.08
C PHE A 76 -0.51 11.94 17.00
N LEU A 77 0.34 11.73 16.00
CA LEU A 77 1.66 12.37 15.91
C LEU A 77 1.72 13.59 14.99
N ALA A 78 0.71 13.81 14.14
CA ALA A 78 0.71 14.97 13.25
C ALA A 78 0.66 16.28 14.06
N PRO A 79 1.63 17.21 13.91
CA PRO A 79 1.69 18.43 14.69
C PRO A 79 0.54 19.41 14.40
N ASP A 80 0.05 19.40 13.16
CA ASP A 80 -1.03 20.26 12.69
C ASP A 80 -1.82 19.60 11.55
N GLU A 81 -2.95 20.21 11.20
CA GLU A 81 -3.87 19.73 10.17
C GLU A 81 -3.24 19.71 8.77
N GLN A 82 -2.33 20.65 8.45
CA GLN A 82 -1.68 20.72 7.15
C GLN A 82 -0.69 19.56 6.99
N ILE A 83 0.15 19.30 8.00
CA ILE A 83 1.07 18.16 7.99
C ILE A 83 0.29 16.85 7.93
N LEU A 84 -0.83 16.73 8.67
CA LEU A 84 -1.70 15.55 8.59
C LEU A 84 -2.24 15.35 7.17
N LYS A 85 -2.77 16.41 6.54
CA LYS A 85 -3.30 16.35 5.16
C LYS A 85 -2.24 15.90 4.16
N LEU A 86 -1.04 16.46 4.22
CA LEU A 86 0.05 16.11 3.31
C LEU A 86 0.55 14.68 3.57
N SER A 87 0.61 14.26 4.84
CA SER A 87 0.92 12.87 5.21
C SER A 87 -0.10 11.89 4.63
N LEU A 88 -1.40 12.20 4.76
CA LEU A 88 -2.48 11.37 4.21
C LEU A 88 -2.43 11.28 2.69
N LEU A 89 -2.07 12.37 2.00
CA LEU A 89 -1.90 12.37 0.55
C LEU A 89 -0.70 11.51 0.10
N GLY A 90 0.42 11.59 0.83
CA GLY A 90 1.57 10.74 0.58
C GLY A 90 1.28 9.26 0.84
N ALA A 91 0.57 8.95 1.94
CA ALA A 91 0.07 7.61 2.24
C ALA A 91 -0.90 7.09 1.17
N ALA A 92 -1.81 7.94 0.67
CA ALA A 92 -2.74 7.58 -0.41
C ALA A 92 -1.99 7.29 -1.72
N GLY A 93 -0.98 8.09 -2.06
CA GLY A 93 -0.11 7.83 -3.21
C GLY A 93 0.63 6.50 -3.07
N ALA A 94 1.20 6.24 -1.89
CA ALA A 94 1.94 5.01 -1.62
C ALA A 94 1.05 3.75 -1.62
N THR A 95 -0.22 3.83 -1.23
CA THR A 95 -1.12 2.66 -1.20
C THR A 95 -1.92 2.44 -2.48
N LEU A 96 -1.92 3.42 -3.40
CA LEU A 96 -2.65 3.32 -4.66
C LEU A 96 -2.26 2.09 -5.50
N PRO A 97 -0.97 1.73 -5.68
CA PRO A 97 -0.60 0.57 -6.49
C PRO A 97 -1.26 -0.73 -6.01
N ASP A 98 -1.27 -0.97 -4.70
CA ASP A 98 -1.87 -2.17 -4.10
C ASP A 98 -3.39 -2.15 -4.22
N PHE A 99 -4.01 -0.98 -4.04
CA PHE A 99 -5.44 -0.82 -4.25
C PHE A 99 -5.85 -1.12 -5.70
N LEU A 100 -5.05 -0.72 -6.69
CA LEU A 100 -5.30 -1.03 -8.11
C LEU A 100 -5.16 -2.52 -8.41
N VAL A 101 -4.24 -3.23 -7.72
CA VAL A 101 -4.15 -4.70 -7.80
C VAL A 101 -5.44 -5.33 -7.27
N TYR A 102 -5.89 -4.94 -6.07
CA TYR A 102 -7.15 -5.42 -5.51
C TYR A 102 -8.34 -5.14 -6.45
N LEU A 103 -8.41 -3.93 -7.02
CA LEU A 103 -9.47 -3.53 -7.93
C LEU A 103 -9.49 -4.40 -9.20
N SER A 104 -8.32 -4.85 -9.67
CA SER A 104 -8.19 -5.73 -10.83
C SER A 104 -8.88 -7.09 -10.63
N TRP A 105 -8.95 -7.59 -9.39
CA TRP A 105 -9.65 -8.84 -9.07
C TRP A 105 -11.17 -8.69 -9.19
N ARG A 106 -11.70 -7.49 -8.96
CA ARG A 106 -13.15 -7.21 -9.05
C ARG A 106 -13.58 -6.77 -10.45
N PHE A 107 -12.69 -6.07 -11.16
CA PHE A 107 -12.93 -5.50 -12.49
C PHE A 107 -11.75 -5.82 -13.41
N PRO A 108 -11.83 -6.88 -14.25
CA PRO A 108 -10.73 -7.33 -15.09
C PRO A 108 -10.54 -6.47 -16.34
N MET A 109 -10.38 -5.16 -16.15
CA MET A 109 -10.05 -4.22 -17.22
C MET A 109 -8.60 -4.39 -17.66
N LYS A 110 -8.32 -4.31 -18.96
CA LYS A 110 -6.98 -4.50 -19.52
C LYS A 110 -5.89 -3.68 -18.82
N ILE A 111 -6.20 -2.41 -18.48
CA ILE A 111 -5.29 -1.50 -17.80
C ILE A 111 -4.95 -1.98 -16.37
N LEU A 112 -5.96 -2.43 -15.61
CA LEU A 112 -5.77 -2.90 -14.23
C LEU A 112 -5.03 -4.24 -14.20
N THR A 113 -5.35 -5.14 -15.12
CA THR A 113 -4.63 -6.42 -15.25
C THR A 113 -3.19 -6.21 -15.70
N ALA A 114 -2.93 -5.23 -16.58
CA ALA A 114 -1.56 -4.88 -16.96
C ALA A 114 -0.75 -4.33 -15.79
N HIS A 115 -1.35 -3.43 -14.99
CA HIS A 115 -0.77 -2.93 -13.75
C HIS A 115 -0.48 -4.08 -12.76
N ALA A 116 -1.45 -4.96 -12.52
CA ALA A 116 -1.29 -6.09 -11.60
C ALA A 116 -0.15 -7.03 -12.03
N LYS A 117 -0.01 -7.30 -13.33
CA LYS A 117 1.11 -8.10 -13.87
C LYS A 117 2.46 -7.41 -13.70
N PHE A 118 2.51 -6.08 -13.91
CA PHE A 118 3.73 -5.31 -13.70
C PHE A 118 4.16 -5.34 -12.22
N HIS A 119 3.21 -5.14 -11.31
CA HIS A 119 3.42 -5.18 -9.87
C HIS A 119 3.90 -6.57 -9.40
N ASP A 120 3.23 -7.65 -9.80
CA ASP A 120 3.62 -9.03 -9.47
C ASP A 120 5.03 -9.39 -9.99
N LYS A 121 5.40 -8.92 -11.18
CA LYS A 121 6.76 -9.12 -11.73
C LYS A 121 7.84 -8.53 -10.82
N GLN A 122 7.59 -7.38 -10.19
CA GLN A 122 8.55 -6.78 -9.26
C GLN A 122 8.72 -7.64 -8.01
N ASN A 123 7.63 -8.22 -7.51
CA ASN A 123 7.66 -9.09 -6.33
C ASN A 123 8.34 -10.44 -6.58
N ARG A 124 8.09 -11.09 -7.72
CA ARG A 124 8.71 -12.37 -8.08
C ARG A 124 10.20 -12.30 -8.40
N SER A 125 10.74 -11.11 -8.70
CA SER A 125 12.18 -10.95 -8.94
C SER A 125 13.05 -11.16 -7.69
N LYS A 126 12.43 -11.23 -6.50
CA LYS A 126 13.09 -11.33 -5.19
C LYS A 126 13.24 -12.76 -4.66
N THR A 127 12.62 -13.75 -5.29
CA THR A 127 12.62 -15.17 -4.86
C THR A 127 13.57 -16.06 -5.65
N ARG A 128 14.63 -15.49 -6.25
CA ARG A 128 15.72 -16.23 -6.89
C ARG A 128 17.00 -16.18 -6.07
#